data_AF-C7MMZ3-F1
#
_entry.id   AF-C7MMZ3-F1
#
_cell.length_a   1.000
_cell.length_b   1.000
_cell.length_c   1.000
_cell.angle_alpha   90.00
_cell.angle_beta   90.00
_cell.angle_gamma   90.00
#
_symmetry.space_group_name_H-M   'P 1'
#
loop_
_entity.id
_entity.type
_entity.pdbx_description
1 polymer ?
#
loop_
_entity_poly.entity_id
_entity_poly.type
_entity_poly.pdbx_seq_one_letter_code
_entity_poly.pdbx_strand_id
1 'polypeptide(L)'
;MQSTGKMLILDGTVSGIGNTACARCLDEFEIELTGTIEGCYLLPGTPAPTDMDSDEYDVLPMNRIIDVEPLIIAALLVDIPLVPLCRPDCRGICPDCGINLNEASCDCAARRAAARQQEEKAANPFAALESLDLGQPKED
;
A
#
# COMPACT_ATOMS: atom_id res chain seq x y z
N MET A 1 -6.15 18.50 -26.63
CA MET A 1 -7.48 18.93 -27.14
C MET A 1 -7.56 18.74 -28.63
N GLN A 2 -8.31 17.73 -29.07
CA GLN A 2 -8.73 17.58 -30.46
C GLN A 2 -10.27 17.76 -30.52
N SER A 3 -10.79 18.39 -31.57
CA SER A 3 -12.21 18.68 -31.72
C SER A 3 -12.79 17.87 -32.87
N THR A 4 -13.46 16.76 -32.56
CA THR A 4 -14.23 15.98 -33.54
C THR A 4 -15.64 16.56 -33.66
N GLY A 5 -15.75 17.80 -34.14
CA GLY A 5 -16.99 18.49 -34.58
C GLY A 5 -18.15 18.72 -33.58
N LYS A 6 -18.28 17.93 -32.52
CA LYS A 6 -19.43 17.89 -31.59
C LYS A 6 -19.07 17.51 -30.15
N MET A 7 -17.81 17.17 -29.91
CA MET A 7 -17.31 16.61 -28.65
C MET A 7 -15.93 17.17 -28.34
N LEU A 8 -15.67 17.41 -27.06
CA LEU A 8 -14.41 17.89 -26.53
C LEU A 8 -13.73 16.75 -25.77
N ILE A 9 -12.52 16.40 -26.21
CA ILE A 9 -11.70 15.39 -25.56
C ILE A 9 -10.62 16.10 -24.73
N LEU A 10 -10.67 15.86 -23.43
CA LEU A 10 -9.64 16.18 -22.47
C LEU A 10 -8.73 14.96 -22.34
N ASP A 11 -7.45 15.15 -22.62
CA ASP A 11 -6.42 14.14 -22.44
C ASP A 11 -5.20 14.82 -21.82
N GLY A 12 -4.55 14.15 -20.89
CA GLY A 12 -3.35 14.67 -20.27
C GLY A 12 -2.73 13.74 -19.23
N THR A 13 -1.59 14.19 -18.71
CA THR A 13 -0.86 13.52 -17.64
C THR A 13 -0.84 14.42 -16.43
N VAL A 14 -1.08 13.84 -15.27
CA VAL A 14 -0.96 14.49 -13.97
C VAL A 14 0.15 13.82 -13.17
N SER A 15 0.94 14.64 -12.48
CA SER A 15 1.94 14.19 -11.52
C SER A 15 1.83 15.01 -10.24
N GLY A 16 2.18 14.40 -9.12
CA GLY A 16 2.11 15.03 -7.81
C GLY A 16 2.87 14.27 -6.74
N ILE A 17 2.98 14.89 -5.57
CA ILE A 17 3.59 14.29 -4.39
C ILE A 17 2.50 14.08 -3.34
N GLY A 18 2.32 12.84 -2.90
CA GLY A 18 1.42 12.46 -1.83
C GLY A 18 2.17 12.33 -0.51
N ASN A 19 1.62 12.90 0.57
CA ASN A 19 2.12 12.68 1.93
C ASN A 19 1.36 11.51 2.55
N THR A 20 2.09 10.52 3.07
CA THR A 20 1.49 9.34 3.71
C THR A 20 2.34 8.83 4.86
N ALA A 21 1.81 7.88 5.63
CA ALA A 21 2.53 7.23 6.71
C ALA A 21 2.94 5.81 6.31
N CYS A 22 4.15 5.41 6.69
CA CYS A 22 4.65 4.07 6.45
C CYS A 22 3.82 3.03 7.21
N ALA A 23 3.29 2.03 6.51
CA ALA A 23 2.49 0.95 7.08
C ALA A 23 3.26 0.09 8.11
N ARG A 24 4.61 0.19 8.14
CA ARG A 24 5.47 -0.58 9.05
C ARG A 24 6.02 0.23 10.22
N CYS A 25 6.56 1.42 9.97
CA CYS A 25 7.19 2.24 11.02
C CYS A 25 6.36 3.45 11.46
N LEU A 26 5.27 3.76 10.77
CA LEU A 26 4.41 4.94 10.98
C LEU A 26 5.09 6.30 10.72
N ASP A 27 6.35 6.32 10.28
CA ASP A 27 7.01 7.55 9.86
C ASP A 27 6.33 8.14 8.62
N GLU A 28 6.16 9.46 8.60
CA GLU A 28 5.65 10.21 7.46
C GLU A 28 6.70 10.24 6.34
N PHE A 29 6.26 10.03 5.10
CA PHE A 29 7.11 10.11 3.92
C PHE A 29 6.30 10.50 2.67
N GLU A 30 7.03 10.97 1.67
CA GLU A 30 6.47 11.40 0.39
C GLU A 30 6.49 10.24 -0.62
N ILE A 31 5.41 10.13 -1.40
CA ILE A 31 5.31 9.25 -2.56
C ILE A 31 5.09 10.07 -3.82
N GLU A 32 5.80 9.74 -4.89
CA GLU A 32 5.53 10.29 -6.21
C GLU A 32 4.32 9.55 -6.80
N LEU A 33 3.34 10.32 -7.27
CA LEU A 33 2.14 9.80 -7.93
C LEU A 33 2.06 10.33 -9.35
N THR A 34 1.74 9.46 -10.27
CA THR A 34 1.55 9.80 -11.69
C THR A 34 0.29 9.13 -12.22
N GLY A 35 -0.46 9.84 -13.06
CA GLY A 35 -1.70 9.33 -13.63
C GLY A 35 -2.00 9.94 -14.98
N THR A 36 -2.78 9.22 -15.78
CA THR A 36 -3.32 9.72 -17.06
C THR A 36 -4.79 10.05 -16.88
N ILE A 37 -5.20 11.22 -17.35
CA ILE A 37 -6.59 11.64 -17.34
C ILE A 37 -7.14 11.63 -18.76
N GLU A 38 -8.33 11.07 -18.91
CA GLU A 38 -9.10 11.11 -20.14
C GLU A 38 -10.54 11.49 -19.80
N GLY A 39 -11.12 12.43 -20.53
CA GLY A 39 -12.46 12.94 -20.30
C GLY A 39 -13.12 13.31 -21.62
N CYS A 40 -14.37 12.89 -21.77
CA CYS A 40 -15.13 13.04 -23.00
C CYS A 40 -16.37 13.89 -22.73
N TYR A 41 -16.47 15.07 -23.37
CA TYR A 41 -17.52 16.04 -23.08
C TYR A 41 -18.32 16.41 -24.33
N LEU A 42 -19.62 16.13 -24.33
CA LEU A 42 -20.54 16.54 -25.39
C LEU A 42 -20.89 18.03 -25.29
N LEU A 43 -20.88 18.72 -26.43
CA LEU A 43 -21.38 20.09 -26.48
C LEU A 43 -22.89 20.12 -26.23
N PRO A 44 -23.43 21.13 -25.52
CA PRO A 44 -24.86 21.22 -25.28
C PRO A 44 -25.69 21.26 -26.56
N GLY A 45 -26.79 20.53 -26.57
CA GLY A 45 -27.65 20.40 -27.77
C GLY A 45 -27.14 19.39 -28.79
N THR A 46 -26.03 18.71 -28.52
CA THR A 46 -25.57 17.56 -29.30
C THR A 46 -26.39 16.32 -28.90
N PRO A 47 -27.00 15.59 -29.85
CA PRO A 47 -27.64 14.32 -29.54
C PRO A 47 -26.60 13.32 -29.03
N ALA A 48 -27.00 12.46 -28.09
CA ALA A 48 -26.16 11.37 -27.62
C ALA A 48 -25.64 10.53 -28.81
N PRO A 49 -24.35 10.15 -28.82
CA PRO A 49 -23.84 9.20 -29.78
C PRO A 49 -24.63 7.89 -29.69
N THR A 50 -24.88 7.25 -30.83
CA THR A 50 -25.58 5.96 -30.88
C THR A 50 -24.65 4.77 -30.62
N ASP A 51 -23.36 5.05 -30.60
CA ASP A 51 -22.22 4.16 -30.61
C ASP A 51 -21.38 4.29 -29.32
N MET A 52 -21.86 5.04 -28.34
CA MET A 52 -21.25 5.21 -27.01
C MET A 52 -22.30 5.01 -25.92
N ASP A 53 -21.89 4.39 -24.82
CA ASP A 53 -22.73 4.24 -23.64
C ASP A 53 -22.81 5.55 -22.85
N SER A 54 -23.85 5.72 -22.02
CA SER A 54 -24.13 6.99 -21.31
C SER A 54 -23.10 7.34 -20.23
N ASP A 55 -22.29 6.38 -19.80
CA ASP A 55 -21.19 6.53 -18.85
C ASP A 55 -19.84 6.81 -19.51
N GLU A 56 -19.77 6.81 -20.85
CA GLU A 56 -18.56 7.08 -21.62
C GLU A 56 -18.36 8.58 -21.93
N TYR A 57 -19.35 9.43 -21.60
CA TYR A 57 -19.28 10.88 -21.81
C TYR A 57 -20.07 11.67 -20.77
N ASP A 58 -19.62 12.90 -20.53
CA ASP A 58 -20.35 13.91 -19.78
C ASP A 58 -20.91 14.99 -20.71
N VAL A 59 -21.94 15.72 -20.27
CA VAL A 59 -22.43 16.90 -20.99
C VAL A 59 -21.68 18.13 -20.49
N LEU A 60 -21.06 18.88 -21.41
CA LEU A 60 -20.33 20.09 -21.07
C LEU A 60 -21.28 21.10 -20.39
N PRO A 61 -20.93 21.63 -19.20
CA PRO A 61 -21.76 22.61 -18.52
C PRO A 61 -21.97 23.90 -19.32
N MET A 62 -23.11 24.57 -19.09
CA MET A 62 -23.45 25.86 -19.74
C MET A 62 -22.40 26.96 -19.51
N ASN A 63 -21.76 26.96 -18.33
CA ASN A 63 -20.71 27.89 -17.97
C ASN A 63 -19.36 27.57 -18.64
N ARG A 64 -19.27 26.46 -19.40
CA ARG A 64 -18.06 25.98 -20.09
C ARG A 64 -16.87 25.74 -19.15
N ILE A 65 -17.14 25.42 -17.90
CA ILE A 65 -16.14 25.04 -16.90
C ILE A 65 -16.22 23.53 -16.74
N ILE A 66 -15.08 22.86 -16.91
CA ILE A 66 -14.93 21.43 -16.62
C ILE A 66 -14.25 21.33 -15.27
N ASP A 67 -14.89 20.65 -14.33
CA ASP A 67 -14.25 20.25 -13.09
C ASP A 67 -13.40 19.02 -13.35
N VAL A 68 -12.07 19.20 -13.36
CA VAL A 68 -11.10 18.14 -13.59
C VAL A 68 -10.66 17.47 -12.29
N GLU A 69 -11.07 17.98 -11.13
CA GLU A 69 -10.71 17.41 -9.83
C GLU A 69 -11.06 15.91 -9.72
N PRO A 70 -12.26 15.45 -10.13
CA PRO A 70 -12.61 14.03 -10.07
C PRO A 70 -11.72 13.16 -10.96
N LEU A 71 -11.36 13.66 -12.16
CA LEU A 71 -10.47 12.96 -13.09
C LEU A 71 -9.06 12.84 -12.51
N ILE A 72 -8.55 13.91 -11.91
CA ILE A 72 -7.24 13.92 -11.26
C ILE A 72 -7.21 12.94 -10.08
N ILE A 73 -8.23 13.00 -9.20
CA ILE A 73 -8.33 12.09 -8.06
C ILE A 73 -8.37 10.64 -8.55
N ALA A 74 -9.23 10.32 -9.52
CA ALA A 74 -9.34 8.96 -10.05
C ALA A 74 -8.02 8.47 -10.66
N ALA A 75 -7.34 9.30 -11.44
CA ALA A 75 -6.06 8.95 -12.06
C ALA A 75 -4.95 8.71 -11.04
N LEU A 76 -4.85 9.55 -10.01
CA LEU A 76 -3.82 9.40 -8.98
C LEU A 76 -4.13 8.28 -7.98
N LEU A 77 -5.41 8.01 -7.68
CA LEU A 77 -5.82 6.99 -6.71
C LEU A 77 -5.36 5.59 -7.13
N VAL A 78 -5.30 5.31 -8.43
CA VAL A 78 -4.84 4.03 -8.99
C VAL A 78 -3.35 3.78 -8.72
N ASP A 79 -2.55 4.85 -8.65
CA ASP A 79 -1.10 4.77 -8.44
C ASP A 79 -0.72 4.68 -6.95
N ILE A 80 -1.66 4.91 -6.03
CA ILE A 80 -1.40 4.84 -4.59
C ILE A 80 -1.15 3.37 -4.18
N PRO A 81 -0.01 3.06 -3.54
CA PRO A 81 0.30 1.70 -3.09
C PRO A 81 -0.63 1.28 -1.94
N LEU A 82 -1.16 0.05 -2.02
CA LEU A 82 -1.99 -0.56 -0.96
C LEU A 82 -1.24 -0.66 0.39
N VAL A 83 0.08 -0.83 0.34
CA VAL A 83 0.95 -0.90 1.52
C VAL A 83 2.08 0.10 1.34
N PRO A 84 1.89 1.38 1.73
CA PRO A 84 2.91 2.40 1.60
C PRO A 84 4.08 2.11 2.54
N LEU A 85 5.30 2.06 2.01
CA LEU A 85 6.53 1.86 2.78
C LEU A 85 7.49 3.01 2.51
N CYS A 86 8.05 3.61 3.57
CA CYS A 86 9.06 4.67 3.45
C CYS A 86 10.35 4.23 2.74
N ARG A 87 10.59 2.90 2.68
CA ARG A 87 11.64 2.24 1.90
C ARG A 87 11.33 0.74 1.77
N PRO A 88 11.84 0.06 0.73
CA PRO A 88 11.55 -1.37 0.50
C PRO A 88 11.93 -2.31 1.65
N ASP A 89 12.97 -1.97 2.40
CA ASP A 89 13.56 -2.76 3.49
C ASP A 89 13.20 -2.25 4.89
N CYS A 90 12.19 -1.38 5.01
CA CYS A 90 11.77 -0.77 6.28
C CYS A 90 11.55 -1.85 7.34
N ARG A 91 12.24 -1.82 8.48
CA ARG A 91 12.15 -2.86 9.51
C ARG A 91 10.84 -2.80 10.32
N GLY A 92 10.25 -1.61 10.40
CA GLY A 92 8.98 -1.35 11.07
C GLY A 92 9.09 -1.24 12.58
N ILE A 93 7.95 -1.26 13.27
CA ILE A 93 7.88 -1.20 14.72
C ILE A 93 8.00 -2.62 15.32
N CYS A 94 8.66 -2.73 16.48
CA CYS A 94 8.63 -3.95 17.27
C CYS A 94 7.20 -4.22 17.79
N PRO A 95 6.58 -5.37 17.49
CA PRO A 95 5.23 -5.68 17.93
C PRO A 95 5.09 -5.86 19.45
N ASP A 96 6.21 -6.05 20.16
CA ASP A 96 6.22 -6.30 21.60
C ASP A 96 6.46 -5.01 22.41
N CYS A 97 7.29 -4.07 21.93
CA CYS A 97 7.71 -2.90 22.71
C CYS A 97 7.51 -1.54 22.02
N GLY A 98 7.10 -1.51 20.75
CA GLY A 98 6.81 -0.25 20.06
C GLY A 98 8.02 0.53 19.55
N ILE A 99 9.26 0.05 19.75
CA ILE A 99 10.45 0.74 19.22
C ILE A 99 10.50 0.67 17.69
N ASN A 100 10.91 1.77 17.04
CA ASN A 100 11.19 1.78 15.61
C ASN A 100 12.46 0.97 15.34
N LEU A 101 12.31 -0.22 14.75
CA LEU A 101 13.42 -1.12 14.47
C LEU A 101 14.39 -0.54 13.45
N ASN A 102 14.00 0.51 12.73
CA ASN A 102 14.90 1.24 11.83
C ASN A 102 15.95 2.07 12.56
N GLU A 103 15.67 2.51 13.78
CA GLU A 103 16.52 3.40 14.56
C GLU A 103 17.29 2.66 15.64
N ALA A 104 16.65 1.68 16.30
CA ALA A 104 17.23 0.94 17.41
C ALA A 104 16.80 -0.53 17.40
N SER A 105 17.64 -1.39 17.97
CA SER A 105 17.33 -2.81 18.20
C SER A 105 16.71 -3.03 19.59
N CYS A 106 15.99 -4.13 19.75
CA CYS A 106 15.51 -4.62 21.05
C CYS A 106 15.58 -6.14 21.11
N ASP A 107 15.61 -6.70 22.33
CA ASP A 107 15.72 -8.15 22.55
C ASP A 107 14.37 -8.88 22.56
N CYS A 108 13.28 -8.19 22.20
CA CYS A 108 11.93 -8.76 22.25
C CYS A 108 11.78 -10.05 21.41
N ALA A 109 12.38 -10.06 20.21
CA ALA A 109 12.37 -11.24 19.35
C ALA A 109 13.13 -12.43 19.99
N ALA A 110 14.29 -12.16 20.59
CA ALA A 110 15.07 -13.19 21.28
C ALA A 110 14.33 -13.76 22.50
N ARG A 111 13.74 -12.89 23.33
CA ARG A 111 12.92 -13.33 24.47
C ARG A 111 11.73 -14.18 24.05
N ARG A 112 11.04 -13.79 22.98
CA ARG A 112 9.89 -14.54 22.44
C ARG A 112 10.30 -15.88 21.83
N ALA A 113 11.50 -15.97 21.25
CA ALA A 113 12.06 -17.25 20.79
C ALA A 113 12.43 -18.16 21.97
N ALA A 114 13.09 -17.61 23.00
CA ALA A 114 13.44 -18.36 24.21
C ALA A 114 12.21 -18.87 24.96
N ALA A 115 11.16 -18.05 25.08
CA ALA A 115 9.89 -18.46 25.69
C ALA A 115 9.25 -19.66 24.96
N ARG A 116 9.20 -19.62 23.63
CA ARG A 116 8.67 -20.75 22.83
C ARG A 116 9.48 -22.02 23.01
N GLN A 117 10.81 -21.93 23.00
CA GLN A 117 11.66 -23.09 23.24
C GLN A 117 11.45 -23.69 24.63
N GLN A 118 11.28 -22.83 25.65
CA GLN A 118 10.98 -23.27 27.01
C GLN A 118 9.63 -24.00 27.07
N GLU A 119 8.60 -23.46 26.41
CA GLU A 119 7.26 -24.08 26.32
C GLU A 119 7.31 -25.43 25.58
N GLU A 120 8.01 -25.50 24.44
CA GLU A 120 8.18 -26.75 23.68
C GLU A 120 8.92 -27.81 24.49
N LYS A 121 9.97 -27.42 25.21
CA LYS A 121 10.67 -28.32 26.14
C LYS A 121 9.75 -28.81 27.24
N ALA A 122 8.98 -27.91 27.88
CA ALA A 122 8.07 -28.27 28.96
C ALA A 122 6.91 -29.17 28.49
N ALA A 123 6.42 -28.98 27.26
CA ALA A 123 5.33 -29.76 26.68
C ALA A 123 5.79 -31.10 26.10
N ASN A 124 7.09 -31.33 25.94
CA ASN A 124 7.62 -32.56 25.39
C ASN A 124 7.39 -33.74 26.36
N PRO A 125 6.82 -34.88 25.90
CA PRO A 125 6.59 -36.06 26.73
C PRO A 125 7.85 -36.60 27.43
N PHE A 126 9.04 -36.31 26.90
CA PHE A 126 10.33 -36.73 27.41
C PHE A 126 11.08 -35.64 28.18
N ALA A 127 10.45 -34.49 28.50
CA ALA A 127 11.08 -33.37 29.22
C ALA A 127 11.76 -33.79 30.53
N ALA A 128 11.18 -34.78 31.23
CA ALA A 128 11.73 -35.33 32.47
C ALA A 128 13.10 -36.01 32.31
N LEU A 129 13.51 -36.34 31.08
CA LEU A 129 14.79 -36.99 30.77
C LEU A 129 15.91 -35.98 30.48
N GLU A 130 15.65 -34.66 30.48
CA GLU A 130 16.65 -33.63 30.16
C GLU A 130 17.85 -33.62 31.12
N SER A 131 17.64 -34.00 32.38
CA SER A 131 18.68 -34.10 33.40
C SER A 131 19.19 -35.53 33.62
N LEU A 132 18.93 -36.47 32.71
CA LEU A 132 19.35 -37.86 32.86
C LEU A 132 20.85 -38.01 32.56
N ASP A 133 21.62 -38.39 33.58
CA ASP A 133 23.02 -38.78 33.42
C ASP A 133 23.11 -40.24 32.93
N LEU A 134 23.67 -40.45 31.74
CA LEU A 134 23.83 -41.77 31.13
C LEU A 134 25.09 -42.51 31.61
N GLY A 135 25.94 -41.86 32.42
CA GLY A 135 27.21 -42.41 32.83
C GLY A 135 28.18 -42.62 31.66
N GLN A 136 29.44 -42.93 31.97
CA GLN A 136 30.46 -43.20 30.94
C GLN A 136 30.40 -44.67 30.51
N PRO A 137 30.50 -44.99 29.21
CA PRO A 137 30.53 -46.37 28.75
C PRO A 137 31.78 -47.08 29.31
N LYS A 138 31.61 -48.32 29.79
CA LYS A 138 32.75 -49.17 30.17
C LYS A 138 33.48 -49.60 28.91
N GLU A 139 34.77 -49.25 28.83
CA GLU A 139 35.70 -49.79 27.85
C GLU A 139 36.16 -51.17 28.34
N ASP A 140 35.76 -52.23 27.62
CA ASP A 140 36.27 -53.61 27.77
C ASP A 140 37.35 -53.88 26.71
#